data_AF-A0A4Q6EVI4-F1
#
_entry.id   AF-A0A4Q6EVI4-F1
#
_cell.length_a   1.000
_cell.length_b   1.000
_cell.length_c   1.000
_cell.angle_alpha   90.00
_cell.angle_beta   90.00
_cell.angle_gamma   90.00
#
_symmetry.space_group_name_H-M   'P 1'
#
loop_
_entity.id
_entity.type
_entity.pdbx_description
1 polymer ?
#
loop_
_entity_poly.entity_id
_entity_poly.type
_entity_poly.pdbx_seq_one_letter_code
_entity_poly.pdbx_strand_id
1 'polypeptide(L)'
;MRLSLRAGLAQRARDGALQPAEIILKGPPLSNAYVAEDACLPADSYPGYQRWPRTRVDRVFQRGIKRTLAIDHYESRGYFGVRPVEVYSTSPWHALAARQILHAIPRPGPGPEPLQAIRIYHEPFGKFSQHCPRSSLPEIFLLDPREKRALIVGSFAGANLSRALKALAWEATSPAPNERSPKSMLIARI
;
A
#
# COMPACT_ATOMS: atom_id res chain seq x y z
N MET A 1 -2.44 -19.01 19.60
CA MET A 1 -2.02 -17.61 19.34
C MET A 1 -3.14 -16.71 19.88
N ARG A 2 -2.90 -15.91 20.92
CA ARG A 2 -3.93 -15.05 21.55
C ARG A 2 -4.04 -13.73 20.78
N LEU A 3 -5.21 -13.47 20.18
CA LEU A 3 -5.60 -12.16 19.67
C LEU A 3 -5.86 -11.24 20.88
N SER A 4 -5.12 -10.15 21.05
CA SER A 4 -5.47 -9.10 22.00
C SER A 4 -6.15 -7.94 21.26
N LEU A 5 -7.48 -7.93 21.31
CA LEU A 5 -8.30 -6.79 20.89
C LEU A 5 -8.37 -5.81 22.06
N ARG A 6 -7.76 -4.63 21.95
CA ARG A 6 -8.13 -3.50 22.82
C ARG A 6 -9.37 -2.84 22.19
N ALA A 7 -10.55 -3.30 22.58
CA ALA A 7 -11.80 -2.65 22.22
C ALA A 7 -12.00 -1.41 23.09
N GLY A 8 -11.58 -0.25 22.60
CA GLY A 8 -12.18 1.03 22.96
C GLY A 8 -12.96 1.50 21.75
N LEU A 9 -14.23 1.89 21.87
CA LEU A 9 -15.06 2.24 20.71
C LEU A 9 -14.83 3.67 20.19
N ALA A 10 -14.19 4.53 20.98
CA ALA A 10 -13.70 5.84 20.58
C ALA A 10 -12.70 6.35 21.63
N GLN A 11 -11.73 7.16 21.21
CA GLN A 11 -10.91 7.97 22.10
C GLN A 11 -11.37 9.42 22.00
N ARG A 12 -11.54 10.12 23.12
CA ARG A 12 -11.74 11.58 23.07
C ARG A 12 -10.41 12.24 22.78
N ALA A 13 -10.34 13.02 21.71
CA ALA A 13 -9.25 13.95 21.46
C ALA A 13 -9.22 15.06 22.53
N ARG A 14 -8.09 15.76 22.63
CA ARG A 14 -7.89 16.84 23.61
C ARG A 14 -8.87 18.01 23.47
N ASP A 15 -9.51 18.13 22.30
CA ASP A 15 -10.54 19.11 21.98
C ASP A 15 -11.98 18.61 22.27
N GLY A 16 -12.13 17.41 22.81
CA GLY A 16 -13.43 16.80 23.12
C GLY A 16 -14.07 16.05 21.94
N ALA A 17 -13.45 16.05 20.75
CA ALA A 17 -13.95 15.29 19.61
C ALA A 17 -13.82 13.78 19.85
N LEU A 18 -14.88 13.02 19.53
CA LEU A 18 -14.82 11.55 19.50
C LEU A 18 -14.01 11.12 18.28
N GLN A 19 -12.78 10.68 18.50
CA GLN A 19 -12.00 10.01 17.47
C GLN A 19 -12.37 8.52 17.46
N PRO A 20 -12.67 7.94 16.28
CA PRO A 20 -12.84 6.50 16.19
C PRO A 20 -11.55 5.83 16.67
N ALA A 21 -11.67 4.78 17.46
CA ALA A 21 -10.50 4.09 17.94
C ALA A 21 -9.70 3.52 16.76
N GLU A 22 -8.40 3.78 16.77
CA GLU A 22 -7.48 3.26 15.77
C GLU A 22 -7.43 1.73 15.86
N ILE A 23 -7.69 1.05 14.73
CA ILE A 23 -7.58 -0.40 14.68
C ILE A 23 -6.11 -0.76 14.49
N ILE A 24 -5.47 -1.13 15.59
CA ILE A 24 -4.07 -1.56 15.58
C ILE A 24 -4.01 -3.08 15.33
N LEU A 25 -3.82 -3.47 14.07
CA LEU A 25 -3.61 -4.86 13.68
C LEU A 25 -2.12 -5.20 13.79
N LYS A 26 -1.74 -5.81 14.91
CA LYS A 26 -0.36 -6.25 15.17
C LYS A 26 -0.13 -7.64 14.57
N GLY A 27 0.96 -7.76 13.83
CA GLY A 27 1.48 -9.02 13.30
C GLY A 27 2.97 -8.87 13.00
N PRO A 28 3.69 -9.97 12.78
CA PRO A 28 5.06 -9.88 12.30
C PRO A 28 5.08 -9.13 10.95
N PRO A 29 6.07 -8.25 10.71
CA PRO A 29 6.26 -7.62 9.42
C PRO A 29 6.56 -8.70 8.38
N LEU A 30 6.09 -8.49 7.14
CA LEU A 30 6.41 -9.40 6.03
C LEU A 30 7.91 -9.42 5.79
N SER A 31 8.46 -10.63 5.81
CA SER A 31 9.87 -10.94 5.54
C SER A 31 10.14 -11.06 4.02
N ASN A 32 9.13 -11.47 3.26
CA ASN A 32 9.23 -11.78 1.84
C ASN A 32 8.65 -10.64 0.99
N ALA A 33 9.43 -9.58 0.81
CA ALA A 33 9.04 -8.41 0.04
C ALA A 33 9.66 -8.40 -1.37
N TYR A 34 8.82 -8.20 -2.38
CA TYR A 34 9.19 -8.27 -3.79
C TYR A 34 8.65 -7.11 -4.61
N VAL A 35 9.39 -6.73 -5.65
CA VAL A 35 9.00 -5.69 -6.62
C VAL A 35 9.28 -6.17 -8.04
N ALA A 36 8.46 -5.75 -9.00
CA ALA A 36 8.70 -6.02 -10.42
C ALA A 36 10.05 -5.45 -10.89
N GLU A 37 10.81 -6.23 -11.66
CA GLU A 37 12.14 -5.86 -12.19
C GLU A 37 12.12 -4.60 -13.06
N ASP A 38 11.03 -4.36 -13.79
CA ASP A 38 10.82 -3.23 -14.70
C ASP A 38 10.18 -2.01 -14.00
N ALA A 39 10.11 -2.00 -12.66
CA ALA A 39 9.67 -0.81 -11.95
C ALA A 39 10.64 0.35 -12.25
N CYS A 40 10.16 1.39 -12.95
CA CYS A 40 10.83 2.69 -13.10
C CYS A 40 10.89 3.41 -11.75
N LEU A 41 11.58 2.81 -10.78
CA LEU A 41 11.77 3.39 -9.46
C LEU A 41 13.26 3.42 -9.11
N PRO A 42 13.70 4.46 -8.39
CA PRO A 42 15.04 4.51 -7.83
C PRO A 42 15.34 3.22 -7.06
N ALA A 43 16.56 2.70 -7.20
CA ALA A 43 17.01 1.49 -6.48
C ALA A 43 16.81 1.62 -4.96
N ASP A 44 16.85 2.86 -4.45
CA ASP A 44 16.73 3.19 -3.03
C ASP A 44 15.28 3.31 -2.52
N SER A 45 14.27 3.26 -3.40
CA SER A 45 12.87 3.44 -2.99
C SER A 45 12.32 2.24 -2.20
N TYR A 46 13.00 1.09 -2.22
CA TYR A 46 12.54 -0.17 -1.63
C TYR A 46 13.68 -0.98 -0.99
N PRO A 47 14.32 -0.45 0.07
CA PRO A 47 15.36 -1.21 0.76
C PRO A 47 14.78 -2.54 1.29
N GLY A 48 15.49 -3.63 0.98
CA GLY A 48 15.10 -4.99 1.38
C GLY A 48 14.07 -5.69 0.47
N TYR A 49 13.64 -5.09 -0.65
CA TYR A 49 12.80 -5.79 -1.63
C TYR A 49 13.64 -6.54 -2.65
N GLN A 50 13.29 -7.79 -2.89
CA GLN A 50 13.88 -8.60 -3.95
C GLN A 50 13.17 -8.31 -5.28
N ARG A 51 13.94 -8.12 -6.36
CA ARG A 51 13.35 -7.94 -7.69
C ARG A 51 12.90 -9.27 -8.27
N TRP A 52 11.73 -9.30 -8.90
CA TRP A 52 11.20 -10.47 -9.59
C TRP A 52 10.95 -10.20 -11.07
N PRO A 53 11.18 -11.20 -11.95
CA PRO A 53 10.89 -11.09 -13.36
C PRO A 53 9.42 -10.74 -13.59
N ARG A 54 9.17 -9.80 -14.50
CA ARG A 54 7.81 -9.30 -14.81
C ARG A 54 6.83 -10.43 -15.14
N THR A 55 7.25 -11.41 -15.94
CA THR A 55 6.43 -12.58 -16.30
C THR A 55 6.04 -13.45 -15.11
N ARG A 56 6.85 -13.46 -14.03
CA ARG A 56 6.52 -14.12 -12.77
C ARG A 56 5.54 -13.26 -11.96
N VAL A 57 5.80 -11.96 -11.87
CA VAL A 57 4.95 -10.98 -11.17
C VAL A 57 3.54 -10.98 -11.73
N ASP A 58 3.37 -10.88 -13.05
CA ASP A 58 2.06 -10.85 -13.70
C ASP A 58 1.24 -12.11 -13.43
N ARG A 59 1.88 -13.30 -13.51
CA ARG A 59 1.21 -14.57 -13.20
C ARG A 59 0.77 -14.65 -11.74
N VAL A 60 1.59 -14.16 -10.82
CA VAL A 60 1.27 -14.14 -9.39
C VAL A 60 0.13 -13.16 -9.12
N PHE A 61 0.16 -11.96 -9.70
CA PHE A 61 -0.95 -11.00 -9.59
C PHE A 61 -2.24 -11.53 -10.18
N GLN A 62 -2.23 -12.07 -11.41
CA GLN A 62 -3.44 -12.63 -12.02
C GLN A 62 -4.12 -13.68 -11.13
N ARG A 63 -3.32 -14.57 -10.53
CA ARG A 63 -3.84 -15.58 -9.60
C ARG A 63 -4.29 -14.99 -8.26
N GLY A 64 -3.52 -14.04 -7.73
CA GLY A 64 -3.86 -13.27 -6.52
C GLY A 64 -5.20 -12.58 -6.66
N ILE A 65 -5.33 -11.73 -7.68
CA ILE A 65 -6.54 -10.97 -7.98
C ILE A 65 -7.73 -11.91 -8.16
N LYS A 66 -7.60 -12.92 -9.03
CA LYS A 66 -8.68 -13.88 -9.28
C LYS A 66 -9.13 -14.54 -7.97
N ARG A 67 -8.20 -14.91 -7.10
CA ARG A 67 -8.52 -15.58 -5.84
C ARG A 67 -9.19 -14.61 -4.85
N THR A 68 -8.58 -13.46 -4.60
CA THR A 68 -9.09 -12.45 -3.66
C THR A 68 -10.53 -12.04 -4.02
N LEU A 69 -10.80 -11.86 -5.31
CA LEU A 69 -12.12 -11.46 -5.81
C LEU A 69 -13.12 -12.61 -5.95
N ALA A 70 -12.68 -13.87 -5.97
CA ALA A 70 -13.55 -15.03 -6.09
C ALA A 70 -14.10 -15.54 -4.76
N ILE A 71 -13.64 -15.01 -3.64
CA ILE A 71 -14.15 -15.34 -2.29
C ILE A 71 -14.79 -14.13 -1.65
N ASP A 72 -15.43 -14.33 -0.50
CA ASP A 72 -15.97 -13.25 0.31
C ASP A 72 -14.85 -12.26 0.65
N HIS A 73 -14.98 -11.05 0.10
CA HIS A 73 -14.04 -9.98 0.29
C HIS A 73 -14.77 -8.68 0.61
N TYR A 74 -14.03 -7.78 1.23
CA TYR A 74 -14.49 -6.49 1.70
C TYR A 74 -13.71 -5.41 0.95
N GLU A 75 -14.45 -4.42 0.48
CA GLU A 75 -13.89 -3.32 -0.28
C GLU A 75 -13.77 -2.06 0.57
N SER A 76 -12.69 -1.32 0.34
CA SER A 76 -12.48 -0.01 0.92
C SER A 76 -11.91 0.92 -0.13
N ARG A 77 -12.65 1.99 -0.41
CA ARG A 77 -12.34 2.97 -1.44
C ARG A 77 -12.17 4.34 -0.81
N GLY A 78 -11.28 5.14 -1.36
CA GLY A 78 -11.02 6.50 -0.90
C GLY A 78 -9.77 7.04 -1.56
N TYR A 79 -9.09 7.96 -0.88
CA TYR A 79 -7.94 8.67 -1.41
C TYR A 79 -6.76 8.61 -0.47
N PHE A 80 -5.56 8.49 -1.03
CA PHE A 80 -4.30 8.66 -0.33
C PHE A 80 -3.53 9.82 -0.97
N GLY A 81 -3.56 10.99 -0.32
CA GLY A 81 -3.21 12.25 -0.96
C GLY A 81 -4.24 12.61 -2.04
N VAL A 82 -3.77 12.85 -3.27
CA VAL A 82 -4.60 13.08 -4.47
C VAL A 82 -5.03 11.78 -5.17
N ARG A 83 -4.41 10.63 -4.85
CA ARG A 83 -4.58 9.39 -5.61
C ARG A 83 -5.81 8.60 -5.15
N PRO A 84 -6.69 8.14 -6.05
CA PRO A 84 -7.73 7.19 -5.71
C PRO A 84 -7.12 5.83 -5.33
N VAL A 85 -7.74 5.16 -4.37
CA VAL A 85 -7.29 3.88 -3.82
C VAL A 85 -8.46 2.93 -3.67
N GLU A 86 -8.23 1.69 -4.06
CA GLU A 86 -9.12 0.55 -3.83
C GLU A 86 -8.36 -0.54 -3.07
N VAL A 87 -8.89 -0.94 -1.91
CA VAL A 87 -8.38 -2.05 -1.12
C VAL A 87 -9.43 -3.16 -1.12
N TYR A 88 -9.04 -4.33 -1.58
CA TYR A 88 -9.81 -5.56 -1.57
C TYR A 88 -9.19 -6.50 -0.53
N SER A 89 -9.91 -6.80 0.54
CA SER A 89 -9.40 -7.68 1.57
C SER A 89 -10.37 -8.78 1.95
N THR A 90 -9.87 -9.99 2.17
CA THR A 90 -10.66 -11.12 2.69
C THR A 90 -10.87 -11.03 4.21
N SER A 91 -10.59 -9.87 4.81
CA SER A 91 -10.74 -9.61 6.25
C SER A 91 -11.49 -8.29 6.46
N PRO A 92 -12.63 -8.31 7.17
CA PRO A 92 -13.42 -7.10 7.40
C PRO A 92 -12.65 -6.07 8.24
N TRP A 93 -11.83 -6.53 9.18
CA TRP A 93 -11.01 -5.67 10.05
C TRP A 93 -9.94 -4.92 9.28
N HIS A 94 -9.32 -5.55 8.28
CA HIS A 94 -8.30 -4.90 7.45
C HIS A 94 -8.92 -3.94 6.43
N ALA A 95 -10.10 -4.26 5.91
CA ALA A 95 -10.87 -3.30 5.12
C ALA A 95 -11.23 -2.06 5.97
N LEU A 96 -11.71 -2.26 7.20
CA LEU A 96 -11.99 -1.14 8.10
C LEU A 96 -10.73 -0.33 8.46
N ALA A 97 -9.60 -1.00 8.72
CA ALA A 97 -8.32 -0.33 8.93
C ALA A 97 -7.89 0.47 7.68
N ALA A 98 -8.11 -0.06 6.47
CA ALA A 98 -7.88 0.68 5.23
C ALA A 98 -8.75 1.95 5.15
N ARG A 99 -10.04 1.88 5.51
CA ARG A 99 -10.90 3.06 5.59
C ARG A 99 -10.41 4.13 6.57
N GLN A 100 -9.75 3.76 7.66
CA GLN A 100 -9.17 4.74 8.59
C GLN A 100 -7.95 5.45 8.02
N ILE A 101 -7.22 4.78 7.11
CA ILE A 101 -6.04 5.36 6.43
C ILE A 101 -6.45 6.23 5.24
N LEU A 102 -7.55 5.88 4.55
CA LEU A 102 -8.02 6.56 3.35
C LEU A 102 -8.89 7.78 3.69
N HIS A 103 -8.71 8.84 2.93
CA HIS A 103 -9.57 10.02 2.99
C HIS A 103 -10.79 9.84 2.07
N ALA A 104 -11.93 10.36 2.49
CA ALA A 104 -13.15 10.33 1.67
C ALA A 104 -13.05 11.27 0.44
N ILE A 105 -12.24 12.33 0.55
CA ILE A 105 -12.06 13.37 -0.46
C ILE A 105 -10.56 13.45 -0.77
N PRO A 106 -10.14 13.64 -2.03
CA PRO A 106 -8.74 13.87 -2.35
C PRO A 106 -8.22 15.12 -1.63
N ARG A 107 -6.99 15.06 -1.14
CA ARG A 107 -6.32 16.30 -0.69
C ARG A 107 -6.04 17.18 -1.92
N PRO A 108 -6.16 18.51 -1.82
CA PRO A 108 -5.77 19.40 -2.91
C PRO A 108 -4.30 19.15 -3.30
N GLY A 109 -4.02 19.11 -4.60
CA GLY A 109 -2.66 18.97 -5.13
C GLY A 109 -2.55 19.53 -6.55
N PRO A 110 -1.33 19.81 -7.02
CA PRO A 110 -1.12 20.40 -8.33
C PRO A 110 -1.40 19.35 -9.43
N GLY A 111 -2.34 19.66 -10.33
CA GLY A 111 -2.53 18.92 -11.59
C GLY A 111 -4.00 18.57 -11.93
N PRO A 112 -4.41 18.71 -13.20
CA PRO A 112 -5.78 18.42 -13.66
C PRO A 112 -6.03 16.97 -14.13
N GLU A 113 -5.04 16.07 -14.11
CA GLU A 113 -5.14 14.72 -14.69
C GLU A 113 -5.60 13.67 -13.65
N PRO A 114 -6.55 12.78 -14.00
CA PRO A 114 -6.96 11.70 -13.11
C PRO A 114 -5.81 10.70 -12.93
N LEU A 115 -5.27 10.66 -11.70
CA LEU A 115 -4.20 9.73 -11.36
C LEU A 115 -4.70 8.28 -11.37
N GLN A 116 -3.90 7.38 -11.95
CA GLN A 116 -4.17 5.94 -11.90
C GLN A 116 -4.40 5.47 -10.46
N ALA A 117 -5.48 4.72 -10.26
CA ALA A 117 -5.86 4.21 -8.95
C ALA A 117 -4.87 3.17 -8.43
N ILE A 118 -4.56 3.26 -7.14
CA ILE A 118 -3.79 2.24 -6.42
C ILE A 118 -4.73 1.10 -6.04
N ARG A 119 -4.37 -0.14 -6.39
CA ARG A 119 -5.16 -1.34 -6.04
C ARG A 119 -4.39 -2.27 -5.12
N ILE A 120 -4.95 -2.57 -3.95
CA ILE A 120 -4.33 -3.47 -2.98
C ILE A 120 -5.20 -4.71 -2.82
N TYR A 121 -4.63 -5.88 -3.05
CA TYR A 121 -5.26 -7.18 -2.83
C TYR A 121 -4.65 -7.81 -1.59
N HIS A 122 -5.48 -8.08 -0.58
CA HIS A 122 -5.03 -8.44 0.75
C HIS A 122 -5.72 -9.69 1.29
N GLU A 123 -4.95 -10.79 1.38
CA GLU A 123 -5.37 -12.09 1.90
C GLU A 123 -4.59 -12.44 3.18
N PRO A 124 -4.96 -11.87 4.34
CA PRO A 124 -4.18 -12.03 5.57
C PRO A 124 -4.13 -13.49 6.06
N PHE A 125 -5.20 -14.26 5.83
CA PHE A 125 -5.30 -15.67 6.23
C PHE A 125 -4.86 -16.65 5.13
N GLY A 126 -4.50 -16.15 3.94
CA GLY A 126 -4.07 -16.96 2.81
C GLY A 126 -2.65 -17.50 2.99
N LYS A 127 -2.28 -18.51 2.20
CA LYS A 127 -0.88 -18.97 2.08
C LYS A 127 -0.39 -18.67 0.68
N PHE A 128 0.83 -18.15 0.54
CA PHE A 128 1.34 -17.79 -0.78
C PHE A 128 1.43 -18.99 -1.76
N SER A 129 1.67 -20.20 -1.23
CA SER A 129 1.62 -21.44 -2.02
C SER A 129 0.31 -21.66 -2.77
N GLN A 130 -0.80 -21.07 -2.30
CA GLN A 130 -2.09 -21.16 -2.97
C GLN A 130 -2.16 -20.30 -4.25
N HIS A 131 -1.25 -19.34 -4.42
CA HIS A 131 -1.10 -18.49 -5.60
C HIS A 131 0.06 -18.97 -6.48
N CYS A 132 1.10 -19.50 -5.83
CA CYS A 132 2.28 -20.05 -6.47
C CYS A 132 2.59 -21.45 -5.90
N PRO A 133 1.99 -22.53 -6.43
CA PRO A 133 2.11 -23.88 -5.85
C PRO A 133 3.54 -24.42 -5.69
N ARG A 134 4.47 -23.92 -6.50
CA ARG A 134 5.90 -24.28 -6.41
C ARG A 134 6.68 -23.43 -5.40
N SER A 135 6.04 -22.48 -4.74
CA SER A 135 6.68 -21.63 -3.75
C SER A 135 6.56 -22.24 -2.36
N SER A 136 7.69 -22.31 -1.66
CA SER A 136 7.76 -22.63 -0.24
C SER A 136 7.53 -21.43 0.67
N LEU A 137 7.32 -20.23 0.10
CA LEU A 137 7.13 -19.03 0.91
C LEU A 137 5.79 -19.10 1.64
N PRO A 138 5.75 -18.83 2.96
CA PRO A 138 4.51 -18.83 3.71
C PRO A 138 3.65 -17.59 3.40
N GLU A 139 4.30 -16.48 3.06
CA GLU A 139 3.73 -15.14 2.93
C GLU A 139 4.39 -14.38 1.76
N ILE A 140 3.72 -13.35 1.25
CA ILE A 140 4.31 -12.44 0.27
C ILE A 140 3.83 -11.00 0.46
N PHE A 141 4.74 -10.06 0.21
CA PHE A 141 4.44 -8.68 -0.09
C PHE A 141 4.95 -8.37 -1.51
N LEU A 142 4.07 -8.27 -2.49
CA LEU A 142 4.47 -8.05 -3.89
C LEU A 142 3.94 -6.70 -4.37
N LEU A 143 4.83 -5.89 -4.94
CA LEU A 143 4.52 -4.61 -5.56
C LEU A 143 4.72 -4.67 -7.07
N ASP A 144 3.78 -4.07 -7.79
CA ASP A 144 3.93 -3.68 -9.19
C ASP A 144 3.59 -2.20 -9.33
N PRO A 145 4.62 -1.35 -9.23
CA PRO A 145 4.43 0.10 -9.26
C PRO A 145 4.04 0.67 -10.62
N ARG A 146 4.30 -0.07 -11.70
CA ARG A 146 3.87 0.30 -13.05
C ARG A 146 2.36 0.18 -13.19
N GLU A 147 1.78 -0.88 -12.63
CA GLU A 147 0.32 -1.10 -12.63
C GLU A 147 -0.38 -0.56 -11.37
N LYS A 148 0.35 0.17 -10.52
CA LYS A 148 -0.11 0.71 -9.23
C LYS A 148 -0.85 -0.31 -8.37
N ARG A 149 -0.29 -1.52 -8.25
CA ARG A 149 -0.94 -2.61 -7.50
C ARG A 149 -0.02 -3.29 -6.49
N ALA A 150 -0.62 -3.78 -5.41
CA ALA A 150 0.04 -4.58 -4.39
C ALA A 150 -0.75 -5.87 -4.13
N LEU A 151 -0.03 -6.96 -3.88
CA LEU A 151 -0.57 -8.22 -3.40
C LEU A 151 0.09 -8.58 -2.08
N ILE A 152 -0.72 -8.74 -1.05
CA ILE A 152 -0.28 -9.00 0.33
C ILE A 152 -0.97 -10.28 0.79
N VAL A 153 -0.21 -11.34 1.03
CA VAL A 153 -0.75 -12.65 1.43
C VAL A 153 -0.05 -13.17 2.67
N GLY A 154 -0.81 -13.70 3.61
CA GLY A 154 -0.28 -14.41 4.78
C GLY A 154 0.22 -13.51 5.91
N SER A 155 -0.16 -12.24 5.92
CA SER A 155 0.21 -11.31 7.00
C SER A 155 -0.97 -10.57 7.59
N PHE A 156 -0.98 -10.48 8.92
CA PHE A 156 -1.98 -9.78 9.72
C PHE A 156 -1.56 -8.37 10.14
N ALA A 157 -0.36 -7.93 9.73
CA ALA A 157 0.13 -6.63 10.11
C ALA A 157 -0.56 -5.56 9.26
N GLY A 158 -1.45 -4.77 9.87
CA GLY A 158 -2.13 -3.65 9.21
C GLY A 158 -1.17 -2.61 8.65
N ALA A 159 0.03 -2.51 9.24
CA ALA A 159 1.12 -1.67 8.74
C ALA A 159 1.53 -1.97 7.28
N ASN A 160 1.26 -3.18 6.78
CA ASN A 160 1.55 -3.54 5.38
C ASN A 160 0.64 -2.80 4.39
N LEU A 161 -0.60 -2.48 4.76
CA LEU A 161 -1.47 -1.65 3.92
C LEU A 161 -0.86 -0.25 3.78
N SER A 162 -0.48 0.38 4.89
CA SER A 162 0.20 1.67 4.89
C SER A 162 1.54 1.64 4.14
N ARG A 163 2.31 0.55 4.26
CA ARG A 163 3.56 0.35 3.52
C ARG A 163 3.31 0.31 2.01
N ALA A 164 2.30 -0.43 1.56
CA ALA A 164 1.93 -0.53 0.13
C ALA A 164 1.43 0.81 -0.43
N LEU A 165 0.66 1.56 0.34
CA LEU A 165 0.19 2.89 -0.07
C LEU A 165 1.35 3.87 -0.25
N LYS A 166 2.24 3.97 0.74
CA LYS A 166 3.41 4.86 0.68
C LYS A 166 4.33 4.50 -0.49
N ALA A 167 4.53 3.21 -0.71
CA ALA A 167 5.27 2.67 -1.83
C ALA A 167 4.68 3.12 -3.19
N LEU A 168 3.42 2.78 -3.44
CA LEU A 168 2.79 3.00 -4.74
C LEU A 168 2.44 4.47 -5.00
N ALA A 169 2.31 5.26 -3.94
CA ALA A 169 2.08 6.70 -4.02
C ALA A 169 3.36 7.55 -4.14
N TRP A 170 4.56 6.93 -4.10
CA TRP A 170 5.86 7.62 -4.09
C TRP A 170 5.99 8.74 -5.15
N GLU A 171 5.50 8.49 -6.38
CA GLU A 171 5.50 9.46 -7.48
C GLU A 171 4.69 10.74 -7.20
N ALA A 172 3.70 10.73 -6.30
CA ALA A 172 2.96 11.94 -5.92
C ALA A 172 3.65 12.76 -4.82
N THR A 173 4.69 12.21 -4.18
CA THR A 173 5.41 12.86 -3.07
C THR A 173 6.83 13.30 -3.44
N SER A 174 7.37 12.85 -4.57
CA SER A 174 8.63 13.37 -5.09
C SER A 174 8.38 14.63 -5.92
N PRO A 175 9.01 15.77 -5.61
CA PRO A 175 9.00 16.90 -6.53
C PRO A 175 9.61 16.45 -7.86
N ALA A 176 8.97 16.83 -8.98
CA ALA A 176 9.48 16.53 -10.31
C ALA A 176 10.95 16.99 -10.43
N PRO A 177 11.83 16.23 -11.09
CA PRO A 177 13.26 16.57 -11.16
C PRO A 177 13.59 17.84 -11.98
N ASN A 178 12.59 18.59 -12.46
CA ASN A 178 12.76 19.78 -13.30
C ASN A 178 12.15 21.05 -12.68
N GLU A 179 12.52 21.38 -11.44
CA GLU A 179 12.53 22.77 -10.96
C GLU A 179 13.82 23.02 -10.14
N ARG A 180 14.98 22.72 -10.72
CA ARG A 180 16.19 23.46 -10.35
C ARG A 180 16.06 24.85 -10.96
N SER A 181 15.40 25.73 -10.22
CA SER A 181 15.50 27.18 -10.43
C SER A 181 16.99 27.55 -10.58
N PRO A 182 17.39 28.27 -11.64
CA PRO A 182 18.75 28.79 -11.71
C PRO A 182 18.89 29.78 -10.55
N LYS A 183 19.58 29.35 -9.49
CA LYS A 183 20.03 30.23 -8.42
C LYS A 183 20.81 31.36 -9.07
N SER A 184 20.20 32.53 -9.03
CA SER A 184 20.79 33.86 -9.09
C SER A 184 22.28 33.83 -8.71
N MET A 185 23.14 33.95 -9.73
CA MET A 185 24.46 34.56 -9.57
C MET A 185 24.21 36.02 -9.21
N LEU A 186 24.08 36.32 -7.92
CA LEU A 186 24.29 37.67 -7.44
C LEU A 186 25.81 37.85 -7.29
N ILE A 187 26.41 38.50 -8.28
CA ILE A 187 27.76 39.03 -8.21
C ILE A 187 27.76 40.11 -7.12
N ALA A 188 28.35 39.83 -5.97
CA ALA A 188 28.77 40.87 -5.05
C ALA A 188 30.20 41.27 -5.44
N ARG A 189 30.32 42.37 -6.20
CA ARG A 189 31.54 43.19 -6.22
C ARG A 189 31.54 44.03 -4.95
N ILE A 190 32.54 43.84 -4.09
CA ILE A 190 33.14 44.89 -3.25
C ILE A 190 34.64 44.68 -3.37
#